data_AF-A0A377GIQ5-F1
#
_entry.id   AF-A0A377GIQ5-F1
#
_cell.length_a   1.000
_cell.length_b   1.000
_cell.length_c   1.000
_cell.angle_alpha   90.00
_cell.angle_beta   90.00
_cell.angle_gamma   90.00
#
_symmetry.space_group_name_H-M   'P 1'
#
loop_
_entity.id
_entity.type
_entity.pdbx_description
1 polymer ?
#
loop_
_entity_poly.entity_id
_entity_poly.type
_entity_poly.pdbx_seq_one_letter_code
_entity_poly.pdbx_strand_id
1 'polypeptide(L)'
;MNGEQADTELSNWFSTYGVITAERILGRYKVNLAQSELVEAIKSPYSFYHRMLRVPLKSVLNGIVLQQANDYHVYTQKLFIDYLLSGENSKGEEAQGASIREDLENERQQLVTLGDEFHNVHGQHDYLIANSQAALIRLAQIFNTELEKAITAMSTLLKSTGISEKKSKIRRAINHALIYSNILDVQNNQFLFIEKMNEILKISLTEDLEKKMVMVLSEILQIDMDFDEQISDFVAQTEELSRAANSYRTLFYETILRVVDLMKSLPDYKIDPEQDAINREPLYFDKTIGAIE
;
A
#
# COMPACT_ATOMS: atom_id res chain seq x y z
N MET A 1 -5.79 25.39 -11.28
CA MET A 1 -4.65 25.18 -10.37
C MET A 1 -5.21 24.70 -9.05
N ASN A 2 -5.19 23.39 -8.85
CA ASN A 2 -5.23 22.69 -7.56
C ASN A 2 -4.61 21.34 -7.91
N GLY A 3 -3.28 21.28 -7.82
CA GLY A 3 -2.58 20.02 -7.92
C GLY A 3 -2.85 19.29 -6.61
N GLU A 4 -3.72 18.28 -6.66
CA GLU A 4 -3.53 17.13 -5.80
C GLU A 4 -2.07 16.70 -6.05
N GLN A 5 -1.23 16.88 -5.03
CA GLN A 5 0.14 16.39 -5.05
C GLN A 5 0.05 14.91 -5.40
N ALA A 6 0.44 14.56 -6.63
CA ALA A 6 0.49 13.17 -7.07
C ALA A 6 1.25 12.39 -6.00
N ASP A 7 0.58 11.43 -5.34
CA ASP A 7 1.05 10.59 -4.23
C ASP A 7 2.56 10.33 -4.36
N THR A 8 3.40 11.22 -3.80
CA THR A 8 4.83 11.29 -4.12
C THR A 8 5.53 10.00 -3.66
N GLU A 9 4.95 9.36 -2.64
CA GLU A 9 5.33 8.06 -2.10
C GLU A 9 5.26 6.93 -3.14
N LEU A 10 4.25 6.91 -4.02
CA LEU A 10 4.11 5.88 -5.06
C LEU A 10 5.06 6.12 -6.24
N SER A 11 5.43 7.38 -6.50
CA SER A 11 6.37 7.72 -7.59
C SER A 11 7.78 7.20 -7.35
N ASN A 12 8.19 7.04 -6.09
CA ASN A 12 9.46 6.43 -5.68
C ASN A 12 9.46 4.89 -5.78
N TRP A 13 8.30 4.27 -5.99
CA TRP A 13 8.17 2.81 -6.06
C TRP A 13 8.52 2.23 -7.44
N PHE A 14 8.96 3.06 -8.40
CA PHE A 14 9.37 2.68 -9.75
C PHE A 14 10.67 1.85 -9.85
N SER A 15 10.94 1.03 -8.85
CA SER A 15 11.98 0.01 -8.86
C SER A 15 11.43 -1.31 -9.42
N THR A 16 12.35 -2.22 -9.79
CA THR A 16 12.01 -3.60 -10.19
C THR A 16 11.13 -4.30 -9.14
N TYR A 17 11.30 -3.98 -7.85
CA TYR A 17 10.47 -4.50 -6.76
C TYR A 17 9.02 -4.01 -6.84
N GLY A 18 8.80 -2.72 -7.14
CA GLY A 18 7.46 -2.17 -7.30
C GLY A 18 6.72 -2.78 -8.48
N VAL A 19 7.40 -2.96 -9.61
CA VAL A 19 6.81 -3.62 -10.80
C VAL A 19 6.40 -5.06 -10.49
N ILE A 20 7.28 -5.85 -9.84
CA ILE A 20 6.96 -7.24 -9.44
C ILE A 20 5.80 -7.28 -8.44
N THR A 21 5.76 -6.32 -7.50
CA THR A 21 4.70 -6.25 -6.48
C THR A 21 3.36 -5.93 -7.12
N ALA A 22 3.31 -4.91 -7.99
CA ALA A 22 2.14 -4.53 -8.75
C ALA A 22 1.65 -5.66 -9.66
N GLU A 23 2.55 -6.34 -10.36
CA GLU A 23 2.23 -7.51 -11.20
C GLU A 23 1.58 -8.63 -10.37
N ARG A 24 2.14 -8.94 -9.20
CA ARG A 24 1.58 -9.96 -8.30
C ARG A 24 0.20 -9.58 -7.78
N ILE A 25 -0.01 -8.32 -7.40
CA ILE A 25 -1.30 -7.82 -6.92
C ILE A 25 -2.36 -7.89 -8.04
N LEU A 26 -2.06 -7.33 -9.22
CA LEU A 26 -2.97 -7.39 -10.37
C LEU A 26 -3.24 -8.84 -10.81
N GLY A 27 -2.24 -9.72 -10.70
CA GLY A 27 -2.40 -11.16 -10.96
C GLY A 27 -3.43 -11.82 -10.02
N ARG A 28 -3.52 -11.40 -8.76
CA ARG A 28 -4.59 -11.87 -7.83
C ARG A 28 -5.98 -11.41 -8.28
N TYR A 29 -6.06 -10.24 -8.92
CA TYR A 29 -7.27 -9.69 -9.53
C TYR A 29 -7.57 -10.28 -10.92
N LYS A 30 -6.76 -11.25 -11.38
CA LYS A 30 -6.83 -11.86 -12.72
C LYS A 30 -6.64 -10.84 -13.86
N VAL A 31 -5.94 -9.74 -13.58
CA VAL A 31 -5.58 -8.72 -14.56
C VAL A 31 -4.15 -9.00 -15.03
N ASN A 32 -4.03 -9.39 -16.30
CA ASN A 32 -2.73 -9.67 -16.92
C ASN A 32 -2.48 -8.64 -18.03
N LEU A 33 -1.55 -7.71 -17.79
CA LEU A 33 -1.12 -6.70 -18.75
C LEU A 33 0.24 -7.09 -19.36
N ALA A 34 0.52 -6.60 -20.57
CA ALA A 34 1.87 -6.70 -21.11
C ALA A 34 2.84 -5.86 -20.26
N GLN A 35 4.11 -6.26 -20.15
CA GLN A 35 5.06 -5.60 -19.25
C GLN A 35 5.24 -4.09 -19.55
N SER A 36 5.21 -3.69 -20.82
CA SER A 36 5.24 -2.27 -21.22
C SER A 36 3.99 -1.50 -20.80
N GLU A 37 2.82 -2.14 -20.85
CA GLU A 37 1.54 -1.54 -20.44
C GLU A 37 1.45 -1.48 -18.91
N LEU A 38 1.95 -2.50 -18.20
CA LEU A 38 2.01 -2.54 -16.75
C LEU A 38 2.82 -1.36 -16.20
N VAL A 39 3.99 -1.09 -16.77
CA VAL A 39 4.84 0.03 -16.34
C VAL A 39 4.06 1.34 -16.46
N GLU A 40 3.46 1.61 -17.62
CA GLU A 40 2.72 2.86 -17.84
C GLU A 40 1.44 2.95 -17.00
N ALA A 41 0.77 1.83 -16.80
CA ALA A 41 -0.39 1.72 -15.91
C ALA A 41 -0.06 2.10 -14.46
N ILE A 42 1.13 1.74 -13.97
CA ILE A 42 1.57 2.12 -12.62
C ILE A 42 2.02 3.60 -12.58
N LYS A 43 2.52 4.16 -13.69
CA LYS A 43 3.07 5.54 -13.72
C LYS A 43 1.96 6.58 -13.63
N SER A 44 0.85 6.29 -14.29
CA SER A 44 -0.24 7.22 -14.49
C SER A 44 -1.19 7.20 -13.29
N PRO A 45 -1.26 8.26 -12.48
CA PRO A 45 -2.15 8.28 -11.31
C PRO A 45 -3.63 8.21 -11.69
N TYR A 46 -3.95 8.62 -12.92
CA TYR A 46 -5.30 8.60 -13.47
C TYR A 46 -5.68 7.27 -14.12
N SER A 47 -4.74 6.31 -14.23
CA SER A 47 -5.06 5.00 -14.77
C SER A 47 -5.95 4.22 -13.80
N PHE A 48 -6.94 3.51 -14.35
CA PHE A 48 -7.75 2.57 -13.59
C PHE A 48 -6.90 1.58 -12.76
N TYR A 49 -5.85 1.03 -13.38
CA TYR A 49 -4.99 0.04 -12.72
C TYR A 49 -4.10 0.64 -11.62
N HIS A 50 -3.69 1.91 -11.76
CA HIS A 50 -3.01 2.62 -10.68
C HIS A 50 -3.93 2.77 -9.48
N ARG A 51 -5.19 3.18 -9.71
CA ARG A 51 -6.19 3.34 -8.65
C ARG A 51 -6.50 2.00 -7.97
N MET A 52 -6.59 0.91 -8.73
CA MET A 52 -6.70 -0.46 -8.17
C MET A 52 -5.52 -0.86 -7.27
N LEU A 53 -4.32 -0.34 -7.56
CA LEU A 53 -3.10 -0.66 -6.81
C LEU A 53 -2.87 0.25 -5.60
N ARG A 54 -3.50 1.43 -5.55
CA ARG A 54 -3.25 2.44 -4.51
C ARG A 54 -3.40 1.91 -3.08
N VAL A 55 -4.56 1.33 -2.76
CA VAL A 55 -4.86 0.76 -1.43
C VAL A 55 -3.89 -0.37 -1.05
N PRO A 56 -3.73 -1.43 -1.87
CA PRO A 56 -2.86 -2.54 -1.48
C PRO A 56 -1.38 -2.15 -1.41
N LEU A 57 -0.92 -1.20 -2.24
CA LEU A 57 0.45 -0.68 -2.14
C LEU A 57 0.64 0.12 -0.84
N LYS A 58 -0.28 1.03 -0.47
CA LYS A 58 -0.21 1.71 0.83
C LYS A 58 -0.20 0.72 2.01
N SER A 59 -1.00 -0.34 1.93
CA SER A 59 -0.97 -1.41 2.94
C SER A 59 0.39 -2.13 3.00
N VAL A 60 1.03 -2.44 1.86
CA VAL A 60 2.38 -3.02 1.86
C VAL A 60 3.40 -2.09 2.53
N LEU A 61 3.33 -0.79 2.24
CA LEU A 61 4.22 0.20 2.85
C LEU A 61 3.99 0.28 4.37
N ASN A 62 2.74 0.32 4.81
CA ASN A 62 2.39 0.29 6.24
C ASN A 62 2.92 -0.98 6.92
N GLY A 63 2.84 -2.13 6.27
CA GLY A 63 3.42 -3.37 6.78
C GLY A 63 4.93 -3.29 6.99
N ILE A 64 5.67 -2.61 6.10
CA ILE A 64 7.11 -2.39 6.25
C ILE A 64 7.39 -1.47 7.45
N VAL A 65 6.66 -0.36 7.59
CA VAL A 65 6.84 0.58 8.71
C VAL A 65 6.48 -0.08 10.04
N LEU A 66 5.40 -0.87 10.09
CA LEU A 66 5.03 -1.65 11.26
C LEU A 66 6.09 -2.70 11.61
N GLN A 67 6.69 -3.37 10.62
CA GLN A 67 7.78 -4.31 10.88
C GLN A 67 8.99 -3.60 11.52
N GLN A 68 9.37 -2.41 11.03
CA GLN A 68 10.44 -1.62 11.64
C GLN A 68 10.12 -1.22 13.08
N ALA A 69 8.88 -0.78 13.35
CA ALA A 69 8.41 -0.47 14.70
C ALA A 69 8.46 -1.72 15.60
N ASN A 70 8.06 -2.87 15.08
CA ASN A 70 8.14 -4.15 15.79
C ASN A 70 9.58 -4.55 16.10
N ASP A 71 10.52 -4.34 15.16
CA ASP A 71 11.93 -4.65 15.40
C ASP A 71 12.52 -3.77 16.52
N TYR A 72 12.14 -2.48 16.58
CA TYR A 72 12.45 -1.62 17.73
C TYR A 72 11.81 -2.11 19.04
N HIS A 73 10.54 -2.50 19.00
CA HIS A 73 9.86 -3.05 20.17
C HIS A 73 10.57 -4.30 20.70
N VAL A 74 10.86 -5.27 19.83
CA VAL A 74 11.56 -6.52 20.17
C VAL A 74 12.96 -6.24 20.74
N TYR A 75 13.70 -5.31 20.16
CA TYR A 75 15.00 -4.91 20.69
C TYR A 75 14.88 -4.35 22.12
N THR A 76 13.89 -3.48 22.36
CA THR A 76 13.65 -2.91 23.69
C THR A 76 13.29 -4.00 24.71
N GLN A 77 12.45 -4.96 24.32
CA GLN A 77 12.11 -6.11 25.17
C GLN A 77 13.35 -6.94 25.53
N LYS A 78 14.24 -7.19 24.57
CA LYS A 78 15.50 -7.90 24.82
C LYS A 78 16.40 -7.18 25.82
N LEU A 79 16.51 -5.85 25.72
CA LEU A 79 17.24 -5.05 26.72
C LEU A 79 16.69 -5.27 28.13
N PHE A 80 15.36 -5.22 28.28
CA PHE A 80 14.73 -5.47 29.57
C PHE A 80 14.91 -6.91 30.06
N ILE A 81 14.86 -7.91 29.18
CA ILE A 81 15.12 -9.31 29.54
C ILE A 81 16.54 -9.46 30.09
N ASP A 82 17.54 -8.92 29.38
CA ASP A 82 18.95 -8.98 29.80
C ASP A 82 19.14 -8.29 31.16
N TYR A 83 18.52 -7.12 31.36
CA TYR A 83 18.53 -6.41 32.63
C TYR A 83 17.86 -7.19 33.77
N LEU A 84 16.67 -7.75 33.56
CA LEU A 84 15.93 -8.48 34.60
C LEU A 84 16.63 -9.78 34.99
N LEU A 85 17.30 -10.45 34.04
CA LEU A 85 18.06 -11.69 34.31
C LEU A 85 19.40 -11.43 35.00
N SER A 86 19.92 -10.21 34.96
CA SER A 86 21.16 -9.84 35.67
C SER A 86 21.02 -9.84 37.20
N GLY A 87 19.79 -9.79 37.73
CA GLY A 87 19.52 -9.70 39.16
C GLY A 87 19.71 -8.29 39.75
N GLU A 88 20.04 -7.27 38.94
CA GLU A 88 20.17 -5.88 39.38
C GLU A 88 18.87 -5.33 39.96
N ASN A 89 17.73 -5.77 39.42
CA ASN A 89 16.39 -5.45 39.91
C ASN A 89 16.08 -5.98 41.32
N SER A 90 16.87 -6.92 41.84
CA SER A 90 16.63 -7.62 43.11
C SER A 90 17.30 -6.91 44.29
N LYS A 91 18.02 -5.81 44.03
CA LYS A 91 18.68 -5.00 45.07
C LYS A 91 17.68 -4.14 45.82
N GLY A 92 17.85 -4.04 47.13
CA GLY A 92 16.97 -3.30 48.02
C GLY A 92 16.87 -1.79 47.71
N GLU A 93 15.86 -1.15 48.26
CA GLU A 93 15.56 0.28 48.08
C GLU A 93 16.67 1.21 48.59
N GLU A 94 17.47 0.74 49.55
CA GLU A 94 18.62 1.49 50.08
C GLU A 94 19.90 1.35 49.25
N ALA A 95 19.92 0.46 48.25
CA ALA A 95 21.11 0.25 47.42
C ALA A 95 21.25 1.35 46.37
N GLN A 96 22.50 1.74 46.08
CA GLN A 96 22.82 2.75 45.07
C GLN A 96 22.11 2.46 43.74
N GLY A 97 21.52 3.48 43.12
CA GLY A 97 20.75 3.34 41.88
C GLY A 97 19.27 2.99 42.05
N ALA A 98 18.71 3.02 43.27
CA ALA A 98 17.29 2.73 43.51
C ALA A 98 16.33 3.57 42.66
N SER A 99 16.57 4.89 42.57
CA SER A 99 15.77 5.80 41.72
C SER A 99 15.79 5.38 40.24
N ILE A 100 16.95 4.95 39.73
CA ILE A 100 17.10 4.51 38.33
C ILE A 100 16.37 3.18 38.10
N ARG A 101 16.37 2.28 39.10
CA ARG A 101 15.62 1.02 39.04
C ARG A 101 14.11 1.26 39.01
N GLU A 102 13.62 2.23 39.78
CA GLU A 102 12.22 2.65 39.76
C GLU A 102 11.84 3.25 38.39
N ASP A 103 12.67 4.15 37.85
CA ASP A 103 12.46 4.72 36.52
C ASP A 103 12.45 3.64 35.42
N LEU A 104 13.35 2.65 35.50
CA LEU A 104 13.37 1.51 34.58
C LEU A 104 12.12 0.64 34.68
N GLU A 105 11.58 0.42 35.89
CA GLU A 105 10.32 -0.31 36.06
C GLU A 105 9.13 0.48 35.49
N ASN A 106 9.12 1.81 35.64
CA ASN A 106 8.13 2.67 35.01
C ASN A 106 8.19 2.59 33.47
N GLU A 107 9.39 2.68 32.87
CA GLU A 107 9.58 2.51 31.42
C GLU A 107 9.19 1.09 30.97
N ARG A 108 9.42 0.06 31.79
CA ARG A 108 8.98 -1.32 31.48
C ARG A 108 7.46 -1.43 31.43
N GLN A 109 6.75 -0.82 32.40
CA GLN A 109 5.28 -0.81 32.40
C GLN A 109 4.72 -0.06 31.20
N GLN A 110 5.30 1.10 30.87
CA GLN A 110 4.95 1.86 29.67
C GLN A 110 5.19 1.06 28.39
N LEU A 111 6.31 0.34 28.30
CA LEU A 111 6.62 -0.53 27.15
C LEU A 111 5.57 -1.63 26.97
N VAL A 112 5.11 -2.26 28.06
CA VAL A 112 4.05 -3.28 27.99
C VAL A 112 2.76 -2.68 27.46
N THR A 113 2.32 -1.54 28.00
CA THR A 113 1.12 -0.84 27.50
C THR A 113 1.26 -0.45 26.03
N LEU A 114 2.41 0.12 25.64
CA LEU A 114 2.69 0.50 24.26
C LEU A 114 2.68 -0.74 23.33
N GLY A 115 3.20 -1.87 23.82
CA GLY A 115 3.21 -3.15 23.11
C GLY A 115 1.81 -3.71 22.87
N ASP A 116 0.92 -3.63 23.86
CA ASP A 116 -0.47 -4.08 23.75
C ASP A 116 -1.26 -3.22 22.75
N GLU A 117 -1.10 -1.89 22.81
CA GLU A 117 -1.71 -0.96 21.86
C GLU A 117 -1.18 -1.17 20.43
N PHE A 118 0.14 -1.39 20.30
CA PHE A 118 0.77 -1.69 19.03
C PHE A 118 0.30 -3.03 18.43
N HIS A 119 0.08 -4.06 19.25
CA HIS A 119 -0.48 -5.33 18.80
C HIS A 119 -1.91 -5.16 18.25
N ASN A 120 -2.71 -4.29 18.87
CA ASN A 120 -4.03 -3.94 18.35
C ASN A 120 -3.94 -3.26 16.97
N VAL A 121 -2.98 -2.36 16.76
CA VAL A 121 -2.73 -1.74 15.45
C VAL A 121 -2.33 -2.77 14.39
N HIS A 122 -1.52 -3.77 14.74
CA HIS A 122 -1.24 -4.90 13.85
C HIS A 122 -2.52 -5.68 13.48
N GLY A 123 -3.38 -5.96 14.45
CA GLY A 123 -4.67 -6.61 14.20
C GLY A 123 -5.57 -5.80 13.26
N GLN A 124 -5.60 -4.47 13.43
CA GLN A 124 -6.31 -3.56 12.54
C GLN A 124 -5.72 -3.57 11.12
N HIS A 125 -4.39 -3.63 10.99
CA HIS A 125 -3.71 -3.73 9.71
C HIS A 125 -4.11 -5.00 8.94
N ASP A 126 -4.05 -6.15 9.60
CA ASP A 126 -4.40 -7.44 9.00
C ASP A 126 -5.88 -7.48 8.59
N TYR A 127 -6.76 -6.94 9.43
CA TYR A 127 -8.19 -6.80 9.12
C TYR A 127 -8.44 -5.91 7.90
N LEU A 128 -7.75 -4.76 7.82
CA LEU A 128 -7.83 -3.84 6.69
C LEU A 128 -7.35 -4.50 5.39
N ILE A 129 -6.22 -5.23 5.42
CA ILE A 129 -5.73 -5.98 4.26
C ILE A 129 -6.77 -7.01 3.82
N ALA A 130 -7.31 -7.81 4.75
CA ALA A 130 -8.26 -8.85 4.41
C ALA A 130 -9.53 -8.29 3.74
N ASN A 131 -10.09 -7.22 4.30
CA ASN A 131 -11.32 -6.62 3.79
C ASN A 131 -11.10 -5.86 2.48
N SER A 132 -10.04 -5.06 2.39
CA SER A 132 -9.72 -4.33 1.16
C SER A 132 -9.43 -5.28 0.02
N GLN A 133 -8.69 -6.37 0.25
CA GLN A 133 -8.43 -7.40 -0.76
C GLN A 133 -9.72 -8.12 -1.17
N ALA A 134 -10.57 -8.51 -0.23
CA ALA A 134 -11.84 -9.15 -0.55
C ALA A 134 -12.74 -8.25 -1.42
N ALA A 135 -12.84 -6.96 -1.08
CA ALA A 135 -13.58 -5.97 -1.84
C ALA A 135 -12.98 -5.78 -3.24
N LEU A 136 -11.68 -5.52 -3.35
CA LEU A 136 -10.98 -5.32 -4.62
C LEU A 136 -11.05 -6.55 -5.53
N ILE A 137 -10.95 -7.77 -4.98
CA ILE A 137 -11.14 -9.01 -5.76
C ILE A 137 -12.56 -9.08 -6.31
N ARG A 138 -13.57 -8.73 -5.52
CA ARG A 138 -14.97 -8.72 -5.96
C ARG A 138 -15.19 -7.68 -7.06
N LEU A 139 -14.65 -6.48 -6.91
CA LEU A 139 -14.71 -5.43 -7.93
C LEU A 139 -14.01 -5.86 -9.22
N ALA A 140 -12.82 -6.46 -9.11
CA ALA A 140 -12.11 -7.00 -10.25
C ALA A 140 -12.88 -8.12 -10.97
N GLN A 141 -13.61 -8.97 -10.24
CA GLN A 141 -14.46 -10.00 -10.84
C GLN A 141 -15.63 -9.41 -11.63
N ILE A 142 -16.29 -8.38 -11.08
CA ILE A 142 -17.36 -7.64 -11.75
C ILE A 142 -16.80 -6.98 -13.02
N PHE A 143 -15.71 -6.23 -12.88
CA PHE A 143 -15.02 -5.56 -13.99
C PHE A 143 -14.62 -6.55 -15.09
N ASN A 144 -13.98 -7.67 -14.75
CA ASN A 144 -13.57 -8.67 -15.74
C ASN A 144 -14.78 -9.28 -16.47
N THR A 145 -15.89 -9.49 -15.78
CA THR A 145 -17.13 -10.00 -16.39
C THR A 145 -17.71 -9.01 -17.39
N GLU A 146 -17.79 -7.73 -17.01
CA GLU A 146 -18.27 -6.67 -17.91
C GLU A 146 -17.29 -6.42 -19.07
N LEU A 147 -15.98 -6.55 -18.83
CA LEU A 147 -14.96 -6.47 -19.87
C LEU A 147 -15.14 -7.55 -20.94
N GLU A 148 -15.38 -8.81 -20.57
CA GLU A 148 -15.62 -9.89 -21.54
C GLU A 148 -16.92 -9.70 -22.34
N LYS A 149 -17.98 -9.21 -21.67
CA LYS A 149 -19.25 -8.86 -22.32
C LYS A 149 -19.04 -7.75 -23.34
N ALA A 150 -18.37 -6.66 -22.95
CA ALA A 150 -18.07 -5.55 -23.83
C ALA A 150 -17.18 -5.98 -25.01
N ILE A 151 -16.14 -6.79 -24.79
CA ILE A 151 -15.31 -7.32 -25.88
C ILE A 151 -16.14 -8.14 -26.88
N THR A 152 -17.08 -8.94 -26.39
CA THR A 152 -17.93 -9.78 -27.25
C THR A 152 -18.98 -8.96 -28.00
N ALA A 153 -19.61 -7.99 -27.34
CA ALA A 153 -20.53 -7.03 -27.96
C ALA A 153 -19.80 -6.17 -29.01
N MET A 154 -18.62 -5.66 -28.68
CA MET A 154 -17.77 -4.87 -29.57
C MET A 154 -17.32 -5.68 -30.79
N SER A 155 -16.93 -6.94 -30.61
CA SER A 155 -16.58 -7.82 -31.73
C SER A 155 -17.78 -8.06 -32.67
N THR A 156 -18.99 -8.12 -32.12
CA THR A 156 -20.22 -8.29 -32.91
C THR A 156 -20.59 -7.01 -33.65
N LEU A 157 -20.46 -5.85 -32.99
CA LEU A 157 -20.65 -4.52 -33.57
C LEU A 157 -19.67 -4.26 -34.73
N LEU A 158 -18.38 -4.52 -34.52
CA LEU A 158 -17.38 -4.32 -35.58
C LEU A 158 -17.67 -5.24 -36.78
N LYS A 159 -18.05 -6.50 -36.54
CA LYS A 159 -18.41 -7.43 -37.62
C LYS A 159 -19.63 -6.97 -38.41
N SER A 160 -20.65 -6.40 -37.77
CA SER A 160 -21.83 -5.89 -38.47
C SER A 160 -21.52 -4.67 -39.34
N THR A 161 -20.46 -3.93 -39.01
CA THR A 161 -19.91 -2.83 -39.85
C THR A 161 -18.89 -3.28 -40.89
N GLY A 162 -18.66 -4.60 -41.05
CA GLY A 162 -17.72 -5.15 -42.02
C GLY A 162 -16.25 -5.22 -41.54
N ILE A 163 -15.98 -4.88 -40.28
CA ILE A 163 -14.64 -4.89 -39.68
C ILE A 163 -14.49 -6.17 -38.83
N SER A 164 -13.65 -7.10 -39.28
CA SER A 164 -13.37 -8.34 -38.54
C SER A 164 -12.06 -8.23 -37.76
N GLU A 165 -12.16 -7.93 -36.47
CA GLU A 165 -11.01 -7.86 -35.57
C GLU A 165 -11.00 -8.98 -34.53
N LYS A 166 -9.80 -9.42 -34.15
CA LYS A 166 -9.62 -10.46 -33.11
C LYS A 166 -10.00 -9.89 -31.74
N LYS A 167 -10.70 -10.68 -30.92
CA LYS A 167 -11.05 -10.30 -29.53
C LYS A 167 -9.84 -9.87 -28.69
N SER A 168 -8.66 -10.45 -28.92
CA SER A 168 -7.42 -10.06 -28.25
C SER A 168 -6.97 -8.64 -28.59
N LYS A 169 -7.15 -8.18 -29.83
CA LYS A 169 -6.83 -6.80 -30.24
C LYS A 169 -7.81 -5.80 -29.62
N ILE A 170 -9.10 -6.16 -29.55
CA ILE A 170 -10.13 -5.35 -28.87
C ILE A 170 -9.82 -5.21 -27.38
N ARG A 171 -9.46 -6.31 -26.70
CA ARG A 171 -9.03 -6.26 -25.29
C ARG A 171 -7.86 -5.31 -25.09
N ARG A 172 -6.82 -5.43 -25.93
CA ARG A 172 -5.65 -4.55 -25.86
C ARG A 172 -6.03 -3.09 -26.06
N ALA A 173 -6.95 -2.80 -26.98
CA ALA A 173 -7.43 -1.44 -27.21
C ALA A 173 -8.17 -0.86 -25.99
N ILE A 174 -9.04 -1.65 -25.34
CA ILE A 174 -9.75 -1.23 -24.12
C ILE A 174 -8.75 -1.00 -22.98
N ASN A 175 -7.83 -1.94 -22.74
CA ASN A 175 -6.81 -1.79 -21.70
C ASN A 175 -5.91 -0.57 -21.96
N HIS A 176 -5.55 -0.32 -23.22
CA HIS A 176 -4.80 0.87 -23.61
C HIS A 176 -5.58 2.15 -23.26
N ALA A 177 -6.87 2.21 -23.58
CA ALA A 177 -7.70 3.34 -23.21
C ALA A 177 -7.82 3.51 -21.68
N LEU A 178 -7.92 2.44 -20.89
CA LEU A 178 -7.94 2.49 -19.42
C LEU A 178 -6.60 2.93 -18.78
N ILE A 179 -5.50 2.87 -19.53
CA ILE A 179 -4.18 3.31 -19.07
C ILE A 179 -3.94 4.79 -19.40
N TYR A 180 -4.28 5.19 -20.62
CA TYR A 180 -3.92 6.50 -21.17
C TYR A 180 -5.06 7.52 -21.18
N SER A 181 -6.28 7.14 -20.85
CA SER A 181 -7.39 8.08 -20.70
C SER A 181 -7.43 8.57 -19.25
N ASN A 182 -7.47 9.88 -19.08
CA ASN A 182 -7.75 10.49 -17.78
C ASN A 182 -9.25 10.43 -17.54
N ILE A 183 -9.66 9.90 -16.38
CA ILE A 183 -11.08 9.72 -16.07
C ILE A 183 -11.87 11.03 -16.03
N LEU A 184 -11.25 12.12 -15.58
CA LEU A 184 -11.88 13.44 -15.53
C LEU A 184 -12.20 13.96 -16.94
N ASP A 185 -11.35 13.64 -17.91
CA ASP A 185 -11.55 14.02 -19.30
C ASP A 185 -12.63 13.11 -19.95
N VAL A 186 -12.64 11.83 -19.60
CA VAL A 186 -13.65 10.85 -20.08
C VAL A 186 -15.05 11.15 -19.52
N GLN A 187 -15.17 11.64 -18.29
CA GLN A 187 -16.44 12.11 -17.72
C GLN A 187 -17.04 13.26 -18.52
N ASN A 188 -16.20 14.19 -18.98
CA ASN A 188 -16.63 15.33 -19.79
C ASN A 188 -16.88 14.95 -21.26
N ASN A 189 -16.07 14.04 -21.79
CA ASN A 189 -16.17 13.59 -23.17
C ASN A 189 -15.81 12.10 -23.31
N GLN A 190 -16.83 11.24 -23.30
CA GLN A 190 -16.67 9.78 -23.43
C GLN A 190 -16.06 9.37 -24.78
N PHE A 191 -16.12 10.22 -25.82
CA PHE A 191 -15.53 9.93 -27.11
C PHE A 191 -13.99 9.89 -27.06
N LEU A 192 -13.36 10.58 -26.11
CA LEU A 192 -11.90 10.52 -25.90
C LEU A 192 -11.42 9.10 -25.60
N PHE A 193 -12.23 8.31 -24.87
CA PHE A 193 -11.92 6.91 -24.62
C PHE A 193 -11.88 6.10 -25.93
N ILE A 194 -12.80 6.39 -26.85
CA ILE A 194 -12.90 5.72 -28.16
C ILE A 194 -11.76 6.14 -29.07
N GLU A 195 -11.37 7.41 -29.06
CA GLU A 195 -10.19 7.91 -29.77
C GLU A 195 -8.93 7.16 -29.33
N LYS A 196 -8.75 6.98 -28.01
CA LYS A 196 -7.62 6.21 -27.45
C LYS A 196 -7.67 4.74 -27.81
N MET A 197 -8.85 4.13 -27.82
CA MET A 197 -9.00 2.77 -28.35
C MET A 197 -8.61 2.68 -29.84
N ASN A 198 -8.92 3.72 -30.62
CA ASN A 198 -8.67 3.72 -32.05
C ASN A 198 -7.20 3.83 -32.43
N GLU A 199 -6.34 4.36 -31.56
CA GLU A 199 -4.88 4.33 -31.74
C GLU A 199 -4.36 2.88 -31.93
N ILE A 200 -5.01 1.91 -31.28
CA ILE A 200 -4.70 0.49 -31.38
C ILE A 200 -5.52 -0.23 -32.46
N LEU A 201 -6.81 0.08 -32.58
CA LEU A 201 -7.70 -0.57 -33.55
C LEU A 201 -7.38 -0.15 -34.99
N LYS A 202 -7.03 1.13 -35.19
CA LYS A 202 -6.74 1.76 -36.49
C LYS A 202 -7.89 1.61 -37.48
N ILE A 203 -9.11 1.87 -37.01
CA ILE A 203 -10.34 1.79 -37.81
C ILE A 203 -10.83 3.18 -38.19
N SER A 204 -11.53 3.27 -39.32
CA SER A 204 -12.26 4.48 -39.69
C SER A 204 -13.47 4.61 -38.80
N LEU A 205 -13.44 5.56 -37.87
CA LEU A 205 -14.57 5.85 -37.00
C LEU A 205 -15.58 6.73 -37.73
N THR A 206 -16.84 6.31 -37.73
CA THR A 206 -17.98 7.16 -38.09
C THR A 206 -18.69 7.57 -36.80
N GLU A 207 -19.34 8.73 -36.81
CA GLU A 207 -20.02 9.26 -35.61
C GLU A 207 -21.08 8.28 -35.04
N ASP A 208 -21.77 7.54 -35.91
CA ASP A 208 -22.72 6.48 -35.52
C ASP A 208 -22.02 5.28 -34.87
N LEU A 209 -20.84 4.88 -35.39
CA LEU A 209 -20.06 3.79 -34.82
C LEU A 209 -19.51 4.19 -33.45
N GLU A 210 -18.97 5.40 -33.31
CA GLU A 210 -18.46 5.92 -32.04
C GLU A 210 -19.55 5.93 -30.95
N LYS A 211 -20.74 6.44 -31.27
CA LYS A 211 -21.89 6.42 -30.34
C LYS A 211 -22.26 5.01 -29.90
N LYS A 212 -22.29 4.06 -30.83
CA LYS A 212 -22.56 2.65 -30.51
C LYS A 212 -21.44 2.02 -29.67
N MET A 213 -20.17 2.37 -29.93
CA MET A 213 -19.05 1.90 -29.14
C MET A 213 -19.11 2.42 -27.70
N VAL A 214 -19.43 3.71 -27.51
CA VAL A 214 -19.66 4.30 -26.17
C VAL A 214 -20.78 3.56 -25.45
N MET A 215 -21.92 3.31 -26.12
CA MET A 215 -23.03 2.56 -25.52
C MET A 215 -22.64 1.13 -25.09
N VAL A 216 -21.77 0.45 -25.86
CA VAL A 216 -21.28 -0.89 -25.49
C VAL A 216 -20.35 -0.85 -24.27
N LEU A 217 -19.67 0.27 -24.05
CA LEU A 217 -18.67 0.45 -22.99
C LEU A 217 -19.23 1.15 -21.75
N SER A 218 -20.50 1.53 -21.73
CA SER A 218 -21.09 2.35 -20.66
C SER A 218 -20.87 1.76 -19.27
N GLU A 219 -21.05 0.45 -19.11
CA GLU A 219 -20.85 -0.23 -17.82
C GLU A 219 -19.38 -0.20 -17.37
N ILE A 220 -18.43 -0.33 -18.30
CA ILE A 220 -16.99 -0.24 -17.98
C ILE A 220 -16.64 1.17 -17.55
N LEU A 221 -17.12 2.17 -18.28
CA LEU A 221 -16.89 3.58 -17.96
C LEU A 221 -17.51 3.95 -16.61
N GLN A 222 -18.71 3.43 -16.32
CA GLN A 222 -19.36 3.65 -15.03
C GLN A 222 -18.57 3.01 -13.87
N ILE A 223 -18.12 1.76 -14.03
CA ILE A 223 -17.25 1.11 -13.04
C ILE A 223 -15.97 1.91 -12.79
N ASP A 224 -15.34 2.40 -13.85
CA ASP A 224 -14.13 3.22 -13.77
C ASP A 224 -14.42 4.53 -13.02
N MET A 225 -15.55 5.18 -13.30
CA MET A 225 -15.96 6.45 -12.67
C MET A 225 -16.27 6.29 -11.18
N ASP A 226 -16.98 5.23 -10.82
CA ASP A 226 -17.42 4.98 -9.44
C ASP A 226 -16.32 4.33 -8.59
N PHE A 227 -15.18 3.98 -9.20
CA PHE A 227 -14.14 3.19 -8.53
C PHE A 227 -13.60 3.88 -7.29
N ASP A 228 -13.28 5.18 -7.37
CA ASP A 228 -12.69 5.92 -6.25
C ASP A 228 -13.65 6.05 -5.07
N GLU A 229 -14.94 6.22 -5.33
CA GLU A 229 -15.97 6.24 -4.29
C GLU A 229 -16.01 4.90 -3.55
N GLN A 230 -15.96 3.78 -4.30
CA GLN A 230 -16.01 2.42 -3.75
C GLN A 230 -14.81 2.05 -2.88
N ILE A 231 -13.66 2.72 -3.05
CA ILE A 231 -12.44 2.44 -2.28
C ILE A 231 -12.07 3.54 -1.28
N SER A 232 -12.80 4.65 -1.26
CA SER A 232 -12.49 5.85 -0.47
C SER A 232 -12.31 5.56 1.02
N ASP A 233 -13.18 4.76 1.62
CA ASP A 233 -13.09 4.34 3.02
C ASP A 233 -11.80 3.57 3.31
N PHE A 234 -11.34 2.72 2.38
CA PHE A 234 -10.08 2.00 2.54
C PHE A 234 -8.88 2.91 2.41
N VAL A 235 -8.93 3.91 1.51
CA VAL A 235 -7.88 4.92 1.41
C VAL A 235 -7.73 5.68 2.73
N ALA A 236 -8.83 6.18 3.29
CA ALA A 236 -8.81 6.89 4.57
C ALA A 236 -8.26 6.02 5.73
N GLN A 237 -8.70 4.76 5.82
CA GLN A 237 -8.20 3.82 6.82
C GLN A 237 -6.71 3.52 6.64
N THR A 238 -6.22 3.39 5.39
CA THR A 238 -4.78 3.18 5.16
C THR A 238 -3.95 4.37 5.61
N GLU A 239 -4.42 5.60 5.42
CA GLU A 239 -3.71 6.82 5.83
C GLU A 239 -3.69 7.00 7.35
N GLU A 240 -4.80 6.68 8.03
CA GLU A 240 -4.84 6.65 9.50
C GLU A 240 -3.83 5.63 10.05
N LEU A 241 -3.79 4.43 9.46
CA LEU A 241 -2.85 3.40 9.85
C LEU A 241 -1.40 3.81 9.56
N SER A 242 -1.13 4.51 8.45
CA SER A 242 0.20 5.05 8.15
C SER A 242 0.67 6.01 9.24
N ARG A 243 -0.22 6.91 9.71
CA ARG A 243 0.08 7.83 10.82
C ARG A 243 0.35 7.07 12.12
N ALA A 244 -0.49 6.08 12.44
CA ALA A 244 -0.30 5.25 13.63
C ALA A 244 1.05 4.52 13.59
N ALA A 245 1.36 3.81 12.50
CA ALA A 245 2.60 3.05 12.33
C ALA A 245 3.85 3.93 12.50
N ASN A 246 3.85 5.13 11.90
CA ASN A 246 4.93 6.11 12.05
C ASN A 246 5.08 6.61 13.49
N SER A 247 3.95 6.86 14.18
CA SER A 247 3.94 7.27 15.58
C SER A 247 4.56 6.19 16.46
N TYR A 248 4.12 4.93 16.35
CA TYR A 248 4.69 3.82 17.13
C TYR A 248 6.17 3.59 16.84
N ARG A 249 6.60 3.68 15.57
CA ARG A 249 8.03 3.60 15.21
C ARG A 249 8.85 4.64 15.98
N THR A 250 8.34 5.87 16.08
CA THR A 250 8.98 6.97 16.80
C THR A 250 8.98 6.70 18.31
N LEU A 251 7.83 6.33 18.89
CA LEU A 251 7.69 6.04 20.32
C LEU A 251 8.60 4.90 20.78
N PHE A 252 8.70 3.81 20.01
CA PHE A 252 9.63 2.72 20.33
C PHE A 252 11.09 3.17 20.23
N TYR A 253 11.44 3.92 19.20
CA TYR A 253 12.79 4.48 19.07
C TYR A 253 13.16 5.38 20.26
N GLU A 254 12.27 6.28 20.67
CA GLU A 254 12.49 7.14 21.84
C GLU A 254 12.61 6.33 23.13
N THR A 255 11.80 5.28 23.28
CA THR A 255 11.87 4.37 24.42
C THR A 255 13.21 3.65 24.49
N ILE A 256 13.75 3.19 23.35
CA ILE A 256 15.10 2.63 23.27
C ILE A 256 16.14 3.61 23.83
N LEU A 257 16.09 4.87 23.39
CA LEU A 257 17.05 5.88 23.85
C LEU A 257 16.98 6.09 25.36
N ARG A 258 15.77 6.27 25.91
CA ARG A 258 15.56 6.46 27.36
C ARG A 258 16.07 5.25 28.16
N VAL A 259 15.68 4.04 27.76
CA VAL A 259 16.05 2.79 28.45
C VAL A 259 17.56 2.58 28.42
N VAL A 260 18.21 2.76 27.26
CA VAL A 260 19.66 2.60 27.13
C VAL A 260 20.40 3.60 28.02
N ASP A 261 19.95 4.85 28.10
CA ASP A 261 20.61 5.87 28.92
C ASP A 261 20.41 5.63 30.43
N LEU A 262 19.23 5.14 30.85
CA LEU A 262 19.00 4.67 32.22
C LEU A 262 19.91 3.48 32.56
N MET A 263 20.00 2.47 31.68
CA MET A 263 20.82 1.28 31.91
C MET A 263 22.32 1.60 32.01
N LYS A 264 22.83 2.55 31.23
CA LYS A 264 24.23 3.02 31.34
C LYS A 264 24.53 3.72 32.67
N SER A 265 23.50 4.25 33.33
CA SER A 265 23.61 5.00 34.57
C SER A 265 23.59 4.09 35.81
N LEU A 266 23.33 2.79 35.63
CA LEU A 266 23.40 1.80 36.71
C LEU A 266 24.87 1.52 37.11
N PRO A 267 25.16 1.40 38.41
CA PRO A 267 26.54 1.24 38.90
C PRO A 267 27.13 -0.15 38.60
N ASP A 268 26.31 -1.19 38.73
CA ASP A 268 26.76 -2.59 38.74
C ASP A 268 26.26 -3.40 37.54
N TYR A 269 25.44 -2.80 36.68
CA TYR A 269 24.96 -3.40 35.44
C TYR A 269 25.62 -2.73 34.23
N LYS A 270 26.01 -3.53 33.24
CA LYS A 270 26.46 -3.07 31.94
C LYS A 270 25.86 -3.95 30.87
N ILE A 271 25.42 -3.32 29.79
CA ILE A 271 24.97 -4.02 28.59
C ILE A 271 26.15 -4.79 28.00
N ASP A 272 25.96 -6.07 27.71
CA ASP A 272 26.95 -6.89 27.02
C ASP A 272 27.11 -6.41 25.57
N PRO A 273 28.31 -5.92 25.17
CA PRO A 273 28.53 -5.37 23.84
C PRO A 273 28.37 -6.39 22.70
N GLU A 274 28.67 -7.67 22.93
CA GLU A 274 28.54 -8.71 21.88
C GLU A 274 27.07 -9.04 21.62
N GLN A 275 26.32 -9.26 22.70
CA GLN A 275 24.89 -9.55 22.62
C GLN A 275 24.10 -8.34 22.09
N ASP A 276 24.47 -7.12 22.49
CA ASP A 276 23.87 -5.89 21.97
C ASP A 276 24.11 -5.71 20.48
N ALA A 277 25.33 -5.97 19.99
CA ALA A 277 25.63 -5.90 18.56
C ALA A 277 24.76 -6.88 17.74
N ILE A 278 24.61 -8.12 18.21
CA ILE A 278 23.72 -9.12 17.58
C ILE A 278 22.27 -8.63 17.59
N ASN A 279 21.82 -8.05 18.70
CA ASN A 279 20.45 -7.58 18.86
C ASN A 279 20.14 -6.33 18.01
N ARG A 280 21.15 -5.52 17.67
CA ARG A 280 21.03 -4.32 16.82
C ARG A 280 21.13 -4.59 15.33
N GLU A 281 21.68 -5.72 14.91
CA GLU A 281 21.79 -6.10 13.49
C GLU A 281 20.49 -5.90 12.67
N PRO A 282 19.28 -6.30 13.14
CA PRO A 282 18.05 -6.06 12.40
C PRO A 282 17.61 -4.58 12.35
N LEU A 283 18.23 -3.69 13.13
CA LEU A 283 17.83 -2.28 13.24
C LEU A 283 18.50 -1.35 12.22
N TYR A 284 19.37 -1.89 11.35
CA TYR A 284 20.00 -1.13 10.26
C TYR A 284 19.05 -0.97 9.07
N PHE A 285 17.99 -0.18 9.27
CA PHE A 285 17.04 0.18 8.22
C PHE A 285 16.89 1.70 8.09
N ASP A 286 16.36 2.13 6.94
CA ASP A 286 16.02 3.54 6.72
C ASP A 286 14.79 3.91 7.55
N LYS A 287 15.00 4.78 8.54
CA LYS A 287 13.95 5.30 9.44
C LYS A 287 13.01 6.31 8.78
N THR A 288 13.35 6.81 7.59
CA THR A 288 12.56 7.81 6.86
C THR A 288 11.59 7.20 5.85
N ILE A 289 11.65 5.88 5.66
CA ILE A 289 10.73 5.19 4.76
C ILE A 289 9.27 5.38 5.22
N GLY A 290 8.39 5.75 4.29
CA GLY A 290 6.97 6.00 4.58
C GLY A 290 6.72 7.12 5.60
N ALA A 291 7.68 8.04 5.78
CA ALA A 291 7.49 9.22 6.60
C ALA A 291 6.45 10.14 5.96
N ILE A 292 5.44 10.51 6.74
CA ILE A 292 4.41 11.47 6.35
C ILE A 292 4.92 12.85 6.78
N GLU A 293 5.17 13.75 5.83
CA GLU A 293 5.51 15.16 6.09
C GLU A 293 4.31 15.94 6.66
#